data_AF-A0A946FYI5-F1
#
_entry.id   AF-A0A946FYI5-F1
#
_cell.length_a   1.000
_cell.length_b   1.000
_cell.length_c   1.000
_cell.angle_alpha   90.00
_cell.angle_beta   90.00
_cell.angle_gamma   90.00
#
_symmetry.space_group_name_H-M   'P 1'
#
loop_
_entity.id
_entity.type
_entity.pdbx_description
1 polymer ?
#
loop_
_entity_poly.entity_id
_entity_poly.type
_entity_poly.pdbx_seq_one_letter_code
_entity_poly.pdbx_strand_id
1 'polypeptide(L)'
;MIDAEFLHNPIDQGMFCHCPSILETQQGTLMVVWYVYPADEHAGATLAFSKKRSTQGKWSDGKSILDTGQYSAGNPVLFQDPSGRIHLLYVVLKGHYWNDAYLQEIWSDDEGQSWSQPVQLWQEPGMMIRHPPLLLDSGSYILPAYDERARQSILLSSIPPYSQWQSTYRFDAPDLIQPV
;
A
#
# COMPACT_ATOMS: atom_id res chain seq x y z
N MET A 1 -11.88 8.15 27.54
CA MET A 1 -12.29 6.82 27.03
C MET A 1 -11.77 6.76 25.61
N ILE A 2 -10.96 5.75 25.28
CA ILE A 2 -10.51 5.54 23.90
C ILE A 2 -11.65 4.77 23.22
N ASP A 3 -12.18 5.31 22.14
CA ASP A 3 -13.16 4.62 21.30
C ASP A 3 -12.42 3.68 20.35
N ALA A 4 -12.98 2.49 20.11
CA ALA A 4 -12.37 1.47 19.25
C ALA A 4 -13.45 0.71 18.48
N GLU A 5 -13.25 0.57 17.18
CA GLU A 5 -14.13 -0.15 16.26
C GLU A 5 -13.33 -1.27 15.58
N PHE A 6 -13.94 -2.45 15.43
CA PHE A 6 -13.32 -3.58 14.73
C PHE A 6 -13.74 -3.58 13.25
N LEU A 7 -12.76 -3.69 12.35
CA LEU A 7 -12.99 -3.86 10.91
C LEU A 7 -12.83 -5.33 10.53
N HIS A 8 -13.88 -5.91 9.96
CA HIS A 8 -13.88 -7.31 9.56
C HIS A 8 -13.28 -7.49 8.17
N ASN A 9 -12.55 -8.61 7.98
CA ASN A 9 -12.15 -9.06 6.66
C ASN A 9 -13.38 -9.22 5.74
N PRO A 10 -13.22 -8.99 4.42
CA PRO A 10 -14.27 -9.31 3.48
C PRO A 10 -14.62 -10.82 3.55
N ILE A 11 -15.89 -11.13 3.32
CA ILE A 11 -16.38 -12.51 3.31
C ILE A 11 -15.55 -13.34 2.32
N ASP A 12 -15.18 -14.56 2.73
CA ASP A 12 -14.44 -15.55 1.93
C ASP A 12 -13.01 -15.15 1.50
N GLN A 13 -12.41 -14.09 2.06
CA GLN A 13 -11.02 -13.67 1.74
C GLN A 13 -9.96 -14.17 2.74
N GLY A 14 -10.34 -15.02 3.68
CA GLY A 14 -9.45 -15.57 4.69
C GLY A 14 -9.61 -14.94 6.08
N MET A 15 -9.01 -15.60 7.07
CA MET A 15 -9.19 -15.27 8.49
C MET A 15 -8.06 -14.42 9.05
N PHE A 16 -6.93 -14.33 8.36
CA PHE A 16 -5.75 -13.62 8.83
C PHE A 16 -5.69 -12.23 8.20
N CYS A 17 -5.08 -11.30 8.92
CA CYS A 17 -4.86 -9.94 8.45
C CYS A 17 -3.53 -9.39 8.95
N HIS A 18 -2.92 -8.51 8.16
CA HIS A 18 -1.66 -7.86 8.52
C HIS A 18 -1.52 -6.49 7.83
N CYS A 19 -0.44 -5.79 8.15
CA CYS A 19 0.05 -4.62 7.41
C CYS A 19 -1.03 -3.55 7.09
N PRO A 20 -1.72 -3.00 8.10
CA PRO A 20 -2.69 -1.93 7.84
C PRO A 20 -1.97 -0.65 7.39
N SER A 21 -2.64 0.10 6.51
CA SER A 21 -2.35 1.47 6.14
C SER A 21 -3.60 2.30 6.33
N ILE A 22 -3.47 3.47 6.94
CA ILE A 22 -4.57 4.41 7.19
C ILE A 22 -4.24 5.77 6.58
N LEU A 23 -5.26 6.43 6.05
CA LEU A 23 -5.19 7.77 5.47
C LEU A 23 -6.42 8.57 5.90
N GLU A 24 -6.21 9.79 6.39
CA GLU A 24 -7.24 10.82 6.45
C GLU A 24 -7.11 11.68 5.20
N THR A 25 -8.15 11.72 4.35
CA THR A 25 -8.14 12.54 3.14
C THR A 25 -8.36 14.00 3.46
N GLN A 26 -8.00 14.88 2.52
CA GLN A 26 -8.29 16.31 2.56
C GLN A 26 -9.79 16.61 2.72
N GLN A 27 -10.68 15.67 2.38
CA GLN A 27 -12.13 15.79 2.56
C GLN A 27 -12.61 15.26 3.92
N GLY A 28 -11.70 14.79 4.79
CA GLY A 28 -12.00 14.26 6.12
C GLY A 28 -12.48 12.81 6.13
N THR A 29 -12.34 12.08 5.02
CA THR A 29 -12.62 10.65 4.96
C THR A 29 -11.45 9.88 5.59
N LEU A 30 -11.72 9.02 6.56
CA LEU A 30 -10.77 8.00 6.98
C LEU A 30 -10.86 6.78 6.07
N MET A 31 -9.73 6.34 5.53
CA MET A 31 -9.61 5.15 4.69
C MET A 31 -8.59 4.20 5.30
N VAL A 32 -8.92 2.91 5.33
CA VAL A 32 -8.02 1.86 5.80
C VAL A 32 -7.93 0.80 4.72
N VAL A 33 -6.69 0.42 4.39
CA VAL A 33 -6.39 -0.77 3.58
C VAL A 33 -5.55 -1.70 4.43
N TRP A 34 -5.82 -2.99 4.36
CA TRP A 34 -5.02 -3.99 5.04
C TRP A 34 -4.90 -5.25 4.19
N TYR A 35 -3.87 -6.01 4.49
CA TYR A 35 -3.59 -7.27 3.86
C TYR A 35 -4.47 -8.37 4.48
N VAL A 36 -5.13 -9.18 3.66
CA VAL A 36 -5.94 -10.34 4.10
C VAL A 36 -5.51 -11.60 3.36
N TYR A 37 -5.47 -12.72 4.08
CA TYR A 37 -4.92 -13.96 3.53
C TYR A 37 -5.51 -15.22 4.20
N PRO A 38 -5.45 -16.37 3.49
CA PRO A 38 -5.78 -17.68 4.06
C PRO A 38 -4.65 -18.16 4.99
N ALA A 39 -4.47 -19.47 5.16
CA ALA A 39 -3.41 -20.00 6.04
C ALA A 39 -1.98 -19.72 5.53
N ASP A 40 -1.80 -19.45 4.23
CA ASP A 40 -0.53 -19.09 3.62
C ASP A 40 -0.66 -17.71 2.97
N GLU A 41 0.16 -16.75 3.42
CA GLU A 41 0.16 -15.40 2.88
C GLU A 41 0.71 -15.34 1.44
N HIS A 42 1.53 -16.30 1.03
CA HIS A 42 2.12 -16.29 -0.30
C HIS A 42 1.13 -16.76 -1.38
N ALA A 43 -0.02 -17.33 -1.00
CA ALA A 43 -1.02 -17.88 -1.92
C ALA A 43 -2.45 -17.39 -1.64
N GLY A 44 -3.02 -16.63 -2.57
CA GLY A 44 -4.44 -16.22 -2.53
C GLY A 44 -4.70 -15.00 -1.63
N ALA A 45 -3.68 -14.19 -1.43
CA ALA A 45 -3.75 -13.06 -0.52
C ALA A 45 -4.13 -11.77 -1.26
N THR A 46 -4.94 -10.91 -0.65
CA THR A 46 -5.47 -9.70 -1.29
C THR A 46 -5.53 -8.51 -0.34
N LEU A 47 -5.98 -7.37 -0.85
CA LEU A 47 -6.16 -6.14 -0.09
C LEU A 47 -7.63 -5.88 0.20
N ALA A 48 -7.94 -5.77 1.49
CA ALA A 48 -9.23 -5.31 1.97
C ALA A 48 -9.22 -3.79 2.19
N PHE A 49 -10.36 -3.16 1.94
CA PHE A 49 -10.55 -1.72 2.07
C PHE A 49 -11.83 -1.41 2.84
N SER A 50 -11.76 -0.42 3.71
CA SER A 50 -12.92 0.19 4.36
C SER A 50 -12.71 1.69 4.50
N LYS A 51 -13.82 2.45 4.53
CA LYS A 51 -13.77 3.90 4.74
C LYS A 51 -14.89 4.41 5.63
N LYS A 52 -14.63 5.55 6.27
CA LYS A 52 -15.54 6.28 7.16
C LYS A 52 -15.51 7.76 6.76
N ARG A 53 -16.63 8.31 6.28
CA ARG A 53 -16.71 9.70 5.75
C ARG A 53 -16.39 10.81 6.75
N SER A 54 -16.45 10.51 8.05
CA SER A 54 -16.08 11.44 9.11
C SER A 54 -15.69 10.64 10.35
N THR A 55 -14.93 11.23 11.27
CA THR A 55 -14.56 10.58 12.53
C THR A 55 -15.75 10.12 13.37
N GLN A 56 -16.94 10.71 13.16
CA GLN A 56 -18.21 10.35 13.80
C GLN A 56 -19.14 9.46 12.94
N GLY A 57 -18.74 9.12 11.71
CA GLY A 57 -19.51 8.29 10.80
C GLY A 57 -19.55 6.80 11.18
N LYS A 58 -19.90 5.94 10.23
CA LYS A 58 -19.74 4.49 10.33
C LYS A 58 -18.77 4.01 9.25
N TRP A 59 -17.98 3.00 9.57
CA TRP A 59 -17.18 2.31 8.58
C TRP A 59 -18.06 1.58 7.57
N SER A 60 -17.64 1.54 6.31
CA SER A 60 -18.19 0.61 5.33
C SER A 60 -17.76 -0.82 5.66
N ASP A 61 -18.50 -1.80 5.17
CA ASP A 61 -18.03 -3.18 5.19
C ASP A 61 -16.68 -3.31 4.47
N GLY A 62 -15.84 -4.21 4.94
CA GLY A 62 -14.57 -4.54 4.30
C GLY A 62 -14.84 -5.17 2.93
N LYS A 63 -14.22 -4.62 1.88
CA LYS A 63 -14.31 -5.15 0.52
C LYS A 63 -12.93 -5.38 -0.08
N SER A 64 -12.79 -6.42 -0.92
CA SER A 64 -11.61 -6.53 -1.78
C SER A 64 -11.61 -5.39 -2.81
N ILE A 65 -10.45 -4.79 -3.05
CA ILE A 65 -10.28 -3.72 -4.06
C ILE A 65 -9.43 -4.15 -5.24
N LEU A 66 -8.89 -5.37 -5.21
CA LEU A 66 -8.06 -5.93 -6.26
C LEU A 66 -8.61 -7.28 -6.69
N ASP A 67 -8.54 -7.53 -8.00
CA ASP A 67 -8.51 -8.88 -8.56
C ASP A 67 -7.05 -9.22 -8.86
N THR A 68 -6.44 -10.04 -8.01
CA THR A 68 -5.04 -10.46 -8.15
C THR A 68 -4.90 -11.74 -8.99
N GLY A 69 -6.01 -12.33 -9.43
CA GLY A 69 -6.05 -13.62 -10.12
C GLY A 69 -5.36 -14.71 -9.29
N GLN A 70 -4.30 -15.29 -9.84
CA GLN A 70 -3.49 -16.33 -9.18
C GLN A 70 -2.40 -15.79 -8.25
N TYR A 71 -2.18 -14.47 -8.25
CA TYR A 71 -1.11 -13.84 -7.48
C TYR A 71 -1.60 -13.36 -6.12
N SER A 72 -0.64 -13.13 -5.22
CA SER A 72 -0.90 -12.58 -3.89
C SER A 72 -0.49 -11.11 -3.85
N ALA A 73 -1.32 -10.24 -3.29
CA ALA A 73 -0.99 -8.82 -3.09
C ALA A 73 -0.83 -8.49 -1.61
N GLY A 74 0.16 -7.68 -1.26
CA GLY A 74 0.46 -7.31 0.13
C GLY A 74 1.03 -5.90 0.26
N ASN A 75 1.45 -5.58 1.49
CA ASN A 75 2.09 -4.33 1.87
C ASN A 75 1.45 -3.05 1.30
N PRO A 76 0.15 -2.83 1.57
CA PRO A 76 -0.52 -1.63 1.10
C PRO A 76 0.05 -0.37 1.76
N VAL A 77 0.15 0.69 0.97
CA VAL A 77 0.50 2.05 1.42
C VAL A 77 -0.43 3.05 0.75
N LEU A 78 -1.25 3.71 1.58
CA LEU A 78 -2.13 4.80 1.16
C LEU A 78 -1.46 6.15 1.39
N PHE A 79 -1.57 7.05 0.41
CA PHE A 79 -1.28 8.47 0.59
C PHE A 79 -2.14 9.32 -0.36
N GLN A 80 -2.25 10.61 -0.08
CA GLN A 80 -2.93 11.56 -0.96
C GLN A 80 -1.96 12.62 -1.44
N ASP A 81 -1.96 12.91 -2.74
CA ASP A 81 -1.13 13.94 -3.32
C ASP A 81 -1.72 15.35 -3.17
N PRO A 82 -0.94 16.43 -3.41
CA PRO A 82 -1.45 17.79 -3.34
C PRO A 82 -2.56 18.12 -4.34
N SER A 83 -2.76 17.33 -5.38
CA SER A 83 -3.88 17.49 -6.33
C SER A 83 -5.19 16.89 -5.81
N GLY A 84 -5.12 16.12 -4.72
CA GLY A 84 -6.25 15.42 -4.11
C GLY A 84 -6.40 13.97 -4.56
N ARG A 85 -5.53 13.48 -5.46
CA ARG A 85 -5.53 12.08 -5.89
C ARG A 85 -5.06 11.18 -4.76
N ILE A 86 -5.79 10.09 -4.54
CA ILE A 86 -5.44 9.08 -3.54
C ILE A 86 -4.68 7.97 -4.25
N HIS A 87 -3.47 7.69 -3.79
CA HIS A 87 -2.62 6.64 -4.30
C HIS A 87 -2.67 5.44 -3.34
N LEU A 88 -2.74 4.24 -3.90
CA LEU A 88 -2.49 2.99 -3.19
C LEU A 88 -1.33 2.29 -3.88
N LEU A 89 -0.19 2.27 -3.19
CA LEU A 89 0.93 1.42 -3.57
C LEU A 89 0.79 0.08 -2.88
N TYR A 90 1.19 -0.98 -3.56
CA TYR A 90 1.17 -2.34 -3.03
C TYR A 90 2.15 -3.22 -3.80
N VAL A 91 2.45 -4.39 -3.26
CA VAL A 91 3.29 -5.36 -3.96
C VAL A 91 2.46 -6.55 -4.43
N VAL A 92 2.80 -7.09 -5.59
CA VAL A 92 2.20 -8.33 -6.11
C VAL A 92 3.28 -9.39 -6.20
N LEU A 93 3.11 -10.46 -5.44
CA LEU A 93 3.98 -11.64 -5.44
C LEU A 93 3.69 -12.49 -6.68
N LYS A 94 4.67 -12.56 -7.60
CA LYS A 94 4.58 -13.37 -8.82
C LYS A 94 5.44 -14.65 -8.78
N GLY A 95 6.08 -14.93 -7.63
CA GLY A 95 6.91 -16.10 -7.40
C GLY A 95 6.56 -16.78 -6.08
N HIS A 96 7.57 -17.28 -5.36
CA HIS A 96 7.34 -18.11 -4.17
C HIS A 96 7.47 -17.34 -2.85
N TYR A 97 8.25 -16.25 -2.84
CA TYR A 97 8.50 -15.47 -1.65
C TYR A 97 8.68 -13.99 -2.01
N TRP A 98 8.65 -13.09 -1.02
CA TRP A 98 8.56 -11.63 -1.23
C TRP A 98 9.70 -11.04 -2.10
N ASN A 99 10.82 -11.73 -2.25
CA ASN A 99 11.90 -11.37 -3.16
C ASN A 99 11.50 -11.43 -4.66
N ASP A 100 10.35 -12.04 -4.98
CA ASP A 100 9.74 -12.12 -6.32
C ASP A 100 8.56 -11.16 -6.48
N ALA A 101 8.36 -10.22 -5.54
CA ALA A 101 7.26 -9.28 -5.56
C ALA A 101 7.55 -8.04 -6.42
N TYR A 102 6.52 -7.52 -7.07
CA TYR A 102 6.61 -6.33 -7.93
C TYR A 102 5.77 -5.20 -7.36
N LEU A 103 6.38 -4.01 -7.27
CA LEU A 103 5.70 -2.80 -6.83
C LEU A 103 4.67 -2.34 -7.88
N GLN A 104 3.44 -2.16 -7.44
CA GLN A 104 2.29 -1.70 -8.23
C GLN A 104 1.68 -0.44 -7.61
N GLU A 105 0.89 0.25 -8.42
CA GLU A 105 0.06 1.38 -8.03
C GLU A 105 -1.33 1.27 -8.65
N ILE A 106 -2.32 1.65 -7.86
CA ILE A 106 -3.61 2.15 -8.34
C ILE A 106 -3.89 3.51 -7.70
N TRP A 107 -4.77 4.30 -8.30
CA TRP A 107 -5.20 5.57 -7.71
C TRP A 107 -6.70 5.77 -7.81
N SER A 108 -7.22 6.67 -6.99
CA SER A 108 -8.61 7.10 -6.97
C SER A 108 -8.70 8.62 -7.03
N ASP A 109 -9.54 9.11 -7.92
CA ASP A 109 -9.87 10.53 -8.09
C ASP A 109 -11.28 10.86 -7.53
N ASP A 110 -11.93 9.92 -6.83
CA ASP A 110 -13.33 10.00 -6.40
C ASP A 110 -13.58 9.56 -4.94
N GLU A 111 -12.59 9.79 -4.07
CA GLU A 111 -12.60 9.43 -2.64
C GLU A 111 -12.77 7.91 -2.41
N GLY A 112 -12.02 7.10 -3.16
CA GLY A 112 -12.00 5.64 -3.04
C GLY A 112 -13.34 5.00 -3.37
N GLN A 113 -14.11 5.59 -4.30
CA GLN A 113 -15.31 4.94 -4.84
C GLN A 113 -14.93 3.99 -5.97
N SER A 114 -14.07 4.44 -6.88
CA SER A 114 -13.43 3.65 -7.92
C SER A 114 -11.90 3.80 -7.87
N TRP A 115 -11.23 2.85 -8.50
CA TRP A 115 -9.77 2.81 -8.60
C TRP A 115 -9.37 2.62 -10.07
N SER A 116 -8.22 3.15 -10.45
CA SER A 116 -7.62 2.98 -11.77
C SER A 116 -7.31 1.51 -12.07
N GLN A 117 -6.91 1.24 -13.32
CA GLN A 117 -6.22 0.00 -13.63
C GLN A 117 -4.83 -0.02 -12.96
N PRO A 118 -4.34 -1.19 -12.51
CA PRO A 118 -3.00 -1.34 -11.95
C PRO A 118 -1.89 -0.94 -12.92
N VAL A 119 -0.88 -0.25 -12.39
CA VAL A 119 0.37 0.07 -13.10
C VAL A 119 1.56 -0.48 -12.31
N GLN A 120 2.46 -1.17 -13.00
CA GLN A 120 3.71 -1.65 -12.39
C GLN A 120 4.73 -0.49 -12.34
N LEU A 121 5.14 -0.10 -11.14
CA LEU A 121 6.05 1.02 -10.92
C LEU A 121 7.53 0.66 -11.02
N TRP A 122 7.87 -0.59 -10.74
CA TRP A 122 9.25 -1.07 -10.74
C TRP A 122 9.41 -2.28 -11.65
N GLN A 123 10.45 -2.27 -12.48
CA GLN A 123 10.66 -3.34 -13.47
C GLN A 123 11.24 -4.60 -12.82
N GLU A 124 12.11 -4.44 -11.82
CA GLU A 124 12.76 -5.55 -11.13
C GLU A 124 11.93 -6.07 -9.95
N PRO A 125 11.94 -7.39 -9.68
CA PRO A 125 11.32 -7.94 -8.48
C PRO A 125 12.12 -7.64 -7.21
N GLY A 126 11.44 -7.72 -6.07
CA GLY A 126 12.00 -7.57 -4.73
C GLY A 126 11.88 -6.17 -4.15
N MET A 127 11.34 -5.20 -4.90
CA MET A 127 11.08 -3.87 -4.37
C MET A 127 9.85 -3.88 -3.46
N MET A 128 10.06 -3.57 -2.19
CA MET A 128 9.05 -3.63 -1.14
C MET A 128 8.90 -2.28 -0.45
N ILE A 129 7.71 -2.05 0.11
CA ILE A 129 7.33 -0.82 0.83
C ILE A 129 6.53 -1.18 2.08
N ARG A 130 6.34 -0.22 3.00
CA ARG A 130 5.51 -0.42 4.20
C ARG A 130 4.86 0.86 4.73
N HIS A 131 5.55 1.99 4.64
CA HIS A 131 5.13 3.26 5.20
C HIS A 131 4.84 4.30 4.10
N PRO A 132 3.93 5.26 4.34
CA PRO A 132 3.62 6.30 3.37
C PRO A 132 4.83 7.19 3.06
N PRO A 133 4.89 7.77 1.84
CA PRO A 133 5.92 8.71 1.51
C PRO A 133 5.76 10.03 2.26
N LEU A 134 6.89 10.73 2.47
CA LEU A 134 6.93 12.09 3.01
C LEU A 134 6.98 13.10 1.86
N LEU A 135 6.07 14.08 1.87
CA LEU A 135 6.14 15.22 0.96
C LEU A 135 7.17 16.23 1.48
N LEU A 136 8.14 16.60 0.64
CA LEU A 136 9.14 17.61 0.95
C LEU A 136 8.69 19.01 0.49
N ASP A 137 9.31 20.06 1.04
CA ASP A 137 9.07 21.46 0.66
C ASP A 137 9.36 21.74 -0.82
N SER A 138 10.21 20.92 -1.45
CA SER A 138 10.48 20.95 -2.89
C SER A 138 9.28 20.52 -3.75
N GLY A 139 8.24 19.93 -3.16
CA GLY A 139 7.12 19.31 -3.85
C GLY A 139 7.40 17.89 -4.34
N SER A 140 8.51 17.26 -3.92
CA SER A 140 8.79 15.85 -4.22
C SER A 140 8.40 14.95 -3.05
N TYR A 141 7.98 13.72 -3.34
CA TYR A 141 7.87 12.66 -2.35
C TYR A 141 9.20 11.95 -2.12
N ILE A 142 9.43 11.50 -0.89
CA ILE A 142 10.40 10.48 -0.52
C ILE A 142 9.67 9.29 0.10
N LEU A 143 9.85 8.11 -0.48
CA LEU A 143 9.25 6.86 -0.04
C LEU A 143 10.31 5.95 0.58
N PRO A 144 10.17 5.55 1.85
CA PRO A 144 10.97 4.47 2.42
C PRO A 144 10.58 3.13 1.76
N ALA A 145 11.58 2.50 1.15
CA ALA A 145 11.46 1.21 0.48
C ALA A 145 12.63 0.31 0.90
N TYR A 146 12.58 -0.95 0.48
CA TYR A 146 13.69 -1.87 0.64
C TYR A 146 13.70 -2.89 -0.49
N ASP A 147 14.89 -3.39 -0.80
CA ASP A 147 15.12 -4.49 -1.72
C ASP A 147 15.22 -5.78 -0.90
N GLU A 148 14.21 -6.63 -1.01
CA GLU A 148 14.11 -7.90 -0.29
C GLU A 148 15.19 -8.89 -0.72
N ARG A 149 15.68 -8.79 -1.96
CA ARG A 149 16.73 -9.68 -2.48
C ARG A 149 18.09 -9.31 -1.91
N ALA A 150 18.38 -8.00 -1.87
CA ALA A 150 19.62 -7.47 -1.33
C ALA A 150 19.59 -7.27 0.19
N ARG A 151 18.41 -7.39 0.81
CA ARG A 151 18.13 -7.05 2.23
C ARG A 151 18.64 -5.64 2.58
N GLN A 152 18.29 -4.68 1.73
CA GLN A 152 18.84 -3.32 1.78
C GLN A 152 17.73 -2.26 1.75
N SER A 153 17.81 -1.29 2.66
CA SER A 153 16.92 -0.12 2.64
C SER A 153 17.26 0.85 1.50
N ILE A 154 16.23 1.46 0.92
CA ILE A 154 16.31 2.36 -0.23
C ILE A 154 15.37 3.54 -0.01
N LEU A 155 15.78 4.74 -0.38
CA LEU A 155 14.88 5.88 -0.52
C LEU A 155 14.52 6.05 -2.00
N LEU A 156 13.23 5.98 -2.31
CA LEU A 156 12.72 6.34 -3.63
C LEU A 156 12.21 7.78 -3.60
N SER A 157 12.38 8.52 -4.69
CA SER A 157 11.74 9.82 -4.86
C SER A 157 10.77 9.83 -6.02
N SER A 158 9.76 10.67 -5.93
CA SER A 158 8.87 10.98 -7.04
C SER A 158 8.52 12.46 -7.07
N ILE A 159 8.30 13.01 -8.27
CA ILE A 159 7.87 14.39 -8.50
C ILE A 159 6.52 14.37 -9.22
N PRO A 160 5.70 15.44 -9.19
CA PRO A 160 4.44 15.49 -9.94
C PRO A 160 4.63 15.07 -11.40
N PRO A 161 3.75 14.21 -11.97
CA PRO A 161 2.46 13.77 -11.43
C PRO A 161 2.53 12.48 -10.57
N TYR A 162 3.69 12.17 -10.01
CA TYR A 162 3.96 11.04 -9.11
C TYR A 162 3.79 9.64 -9.70
N SER A 163 3.79 9.53 -11.03
CA SER A 163 3.61 8.27 -11.76
C SER A 163 4.89 7.43 -11.92
N GLN A 164 6.03 7.95 -11.49
CA GLN A 164 7.33 7.29 -11.61
C GLN A 164 8.15 7.51 -10.35
N TRP A 165 8.85 6.46 -9.92
CA TRP A 165 9.71 6.47 -8.75
C TRP A 165 11.14 6.19 -9.18
N GLN A 166 12.10 6.85 -8.54
CA GLN A 166 13.53 6.65 -8.78
C GLN A 166 14.29 6.45 -7.48
N SER A 167 15.29 5.57 -7.48
CA SER A 167 16.17 5.38 -6.33
C SER A 167 17.04 6.63 -6.16
N THR A 168 16.98 7.24 -4.98
CA THR A 168 17.80 8.42 -4.62
C THR A 168 18.91 8.10 -3.65
N TYR A 169 18.69 7.11 -2.79
CA TYR A 169 19.70 6.68 -1.82
C TYR A 169 19.54 5.20 -1.51
N ARG A 170 20.67 4.51 -1.32
CA ARG A 170 20.74 3.12 -0.83
C ARG A 170 21.59 3.12 0.42
N PHE A 171 21.10 2.51 1.49
CA PHE A 171 21.82 2.46 2.75
C PHE A 171 22.88 1.35 2.70
N ASP A 172 24.08 1.62 3.21
CA ASP A 172 25.17 0.64 3.24
C ASP A 172 25.00 -0.41 4.36
N ALA A 173 24.12 -0.13 5.33
CA ALA A 173 23.85 -1.05 6.43
C ALA A 173 23.17 -2.34 5.91
N PRO A 174 23.79 -3.52 6.09
CA PRO A 174 23.19 -4.78 5.66
C PRO A 174 22.00 -5.13 6.54
N ASP A 175 21.10 -5.96 6.00
CA ASP A 175 19.99 -6.58 6.72
C ASP A 175 18.97 -5.61 7.33
N LEU A 176 18.92 -4.38 6.83
CA LEU A 176 17.91 -3.39 7.18
C LEU A 176 16.77 -3.42 6.17
N ILE A 177 15.71 -4.15 6.51
CA ILE A 177 14.44 -4.21 5.76
C ILE A 177 13.32 -3.55 6.56
N GLN A 178 12.24 -3.15 5.88
CA GLN A 178 11.11 -2.43 6.49
C GLN A 178 11.49 -1.16 7.25
N PRO A 179 12.23 -0.22 6.62
CA PRO A 179 12.57 1.05 7.26
C PRO A 179 11.30 1.85 7.62
N VAL A 180 11.37 2.51 8.78
CA VAL A 180 10.35 3.44 9.30
C VAL A 180 10.66 4.88 8.91
#